data_AF-A0A9D9ECG6-F1
#
_entry.id   AF-A0A9D9ECG6-F1
#
_cell.length_a   1.000
_cell.length_b   1.000
_cell.length_c   1.000
_cell.angle_alpha   90.00
_cell.angle_beta   90.00
_cell.angle_gamma   90.00
#
_symmetry.space_group_name_H-M   'P 1'
#
loop_
_entity.id
_entity.type
_entity.pdbx_description
1 polymer ?
#
loop_
_entity_poly.entity_id
_entity_poly.type
_entity_poly.pdbx_seq_one_letter_code
_entity_poly.pdbx_strand_id
1 'polypeptide(L)'
;MWSTSIFLLLMIFWPGNNVIRWVGARIEISRQEKQIREYNRQIRQMDERIRMLTSDRDTLEKFAREQFNFAEPGDDVYIIGD
;
A
#
# COMPACT_ATOMS: atom_id res chain seq x y z
N MET A 1 -12.12 -9.90 48.40
CA MET A 1 -11.40 -9.05 47.43
C MET A 1 -10.67 -9.87 46.36
N TRP A 2 -9.98 -10.96 46.71
CA TRP A 2 -9.23 -11.79 45.74
C TRP A 2 -10.12 -12.65 44.83
N SER A 3 -11.27 -13.08 45.36
CA SER A 3 -12.28 -13.85 44.61
C SER A 3 -12.80 -13.09 43.38
N THR A 4 -12.98 -11.78 43.49
CA THR A 4 -13.48 -10.95 42.38
C THR A 4 -12.46 -10.85 41.24
N SER A 5 -11.16 -10.71 41.57
CA SER A 5 -10.09 -10.67 40.58
C SER A 5 -9.90 -12.02 39.87
N ILE A 6 -9.99 -13.13 40.61
CA ILE A 6 -9.92 -14.47 40.05
C ILE A 6 -11.12 -14.74 39.13
N PHE A 7 -12.32 -14.30 39.52
CA PHE A 7 -13.52 -14.41 38.69
C PHE A 7 -13.40 -13.64 37.36
N LEU A 8 -12.87 -12.41 37.40
CA LEU A 8 -12.60 -11.61 36.20
C LEU A 8 -11.55 -12.26 35.30
N LEU A 9 -10.47 -12.80 35.88
CA LEU A 9 -9.44 -13.52 35.12
C LEU A 9 -10.02 -14.78 34.46
N LEU A 10 -10.80 -15.57 35.20
CA LEU A 10 -11.48 -16.73 34.66
C LEU A 10 -12.48 -16.36 33.57
N MET A 11 -13.21 -15.24 33.68
CA MET A 11 -14.13 -14.79 32.63
C MET A 11 -13.40 -14.42 31.31
N ILE A 12 -12.17 -13.91 31.40
CA ILE A 12 -11.34 -13.60 30.23
C ILE A 12 -10.75 -14.88 29.62
N PHE A 13 -10.35 -15.84 30.47
CA PHE A 13 -9.66 -17.07 30.05
C PHE A 13 -10.59 -18.29 29.87
N TRP A 14 -11.90 -18.19 30.18
CA TRP A 14 -12.83 -19.32 30.04
C TRP A 14 -12.95 -19.71 28.55
N PRO A 15 -12.76 -21.00 28.21
CA PRO A 15 -12.77 -21.46 26.83
C PRO A 15 -14.19 -21.29 26.27
N GLY A 16 -14.37 -20.28 25.42
CA GLY A 16 -15.67 -19.97 24.81
C GLY A 16 -16.02 -18.48 24.75
N ASN A 17 -15.24 -17.59 25.37
CA ASN A 17 -15.57 -16.17 25.31
C ASN A 17 -15.30 -15.59 23.91
N ASN A 18 -16.38 -15.16 23.27
CA ASN A 18 -16.43 -14.53 21.96
C ASN A 18 -15.51 -13.30 21.85
N VAL A 19 -15.20 -12.60 22.95
CA VAL A 19 -14.48 -11.30 22.98
C VAL A 19 -13.14 -11.33 22.25
N ILE A 20 -12.30 -12.36 22.46
CA ILE A 20 -11.00 -12.46 21.78
C ILE A 20 -11.19 -12.57 20.26
N ARG A 21 -12.20 -13.35 19.82
CA ARG A 21 -12.55 -13.47 18.41
C ARG A 21 -13.08 -12.17 17.82
N TRP A 22 -13.90 -11.42 18.56
CA TRP A 22 -14.39 -10.10 18.13
C TRP A 22 -13.26 -9.08 17.97
N VAL A 23 -12.30 -9.07 18.89
CA VAL A 23 -11.11 -8.20 18.80
C VAL A 23 -10.26 -8.58 17.60
N GLY A 24 -9.98 -9.87 17.40
CA GLY A 24 -9.26 -10.37 16.22
C GLY A 24 -9.96 -10.00 14.92
N ALA A 25 -11.27 -10.20 14.84
CA ALA A 25 -12.07 -9.86 13.65
C ALA A 25 -12.03 -8.36 13.33
N ARG A 26 -12.10 -7.47 14.33
CA ARG A 26 -11.97 -6.02 14.09
C ARG A 26 -10.58 -5.64 13.57
N ILE A 27 -9.53 -6.25 14.09
CA ILE A 27 -8.16 -6.01 13.62
C ILE A 27 -8.01 -6.48 12.17
N GLU A 28 -8.54 -7.65 11.86
CA GLU A 28 -8.55 -8.22 10.50
C GLU A 28 -9.28 -7.29 9.52
N ILE A 29 -10.47 -6.80 9.88
CA ILE A 29 -11.24 -5.85 9.06
C ILE A 29 -10.44 -4.57 8.82
N SER A 30 -9.83 -4.00 9.87
CA SER A 30 -9.00 -2.78 9.73
C SER A 30 -7.80 -3.01 8.80
N ARG A 31 -7.19 -4.19 8.86
CA ARG A 31 -6.10 -4.58 7.97
C ARG A 31 -6.56 -4.72 6.51
N GLN A 32 -7.69 -5.37 6.29
CA GLN A 32 -8.28 -5.54 4.95
C GLN A 32 -8.65 -4.19 4.34
N GLU A 33 -9.25 -3.28 5.10
CA GLU A 33 -9.54 -1.92 4.63
C GLU A 33 -8.28 -1.14 4.26
N LYS A 34 -7.20 -1.28 5.04
CA LYS A 34 -5.90 -0.67 4.70
C LYS A 34 -5.38 -1.21 3.36
N GLN A 35 -5.47 -2.51 3.14
CA GLN A 35 -5.07 -3.13 1.87
C GLN A 35 -5.91 -2.61 0.69
N ILE A 36 -7.23 -2.50 0.86
CA ILE A 36 -8.12 -1.93 -0.18
C ILE A 36 -7.73 -0.49 -0.50
N ARG A 37 -7.45 0.34 0.52
CA ARG A 37 -7.02 1.73 0.30
C ARG A 37 -5.69 1.80 -0.47
N GLU A 38 -4.75 0.93 -0.13
CA GLU A 38 -3.45 0.87 -0.79
C GLU A 38 -3.56 0.41 -2.25
N TYR A 39 -4.32 -0.65 -2.53
CA TYR A 39 -4.56 -1.09 -3.90
C TYR A 39 -5.28 -0.03 -4.73
N ASN A 40 -6.28 0.65 -4.18
CA ASN A 40 -6.95 1.75 -4.87
C ASN A 40 -6.01 2.93 -5.16
N ARG A 41 -5.01 3.16 -4.31
CA ARG A 41 -3.97 4.15 -4.56
C ARG A 41 -3.07 3.72 -5.72
N GLN A 42 -2.64 2.46 -5.73
CA GLN A 42 -1.78 1.92 -6.79
C GLN A 42 -2.49 1.91 -8.14
N ILE A 43 -3.77 1.53 -8.19
CA ILE A 43 -4.59 1.58 -9.41
C ILE A 43 -4.63 3.00 -9.97
N ARG A 44 -4.92 4.01 -9.14
CA ARG A 44 -4.94 5.42 -9.59
C ARG A 44 -3.58 5.86 -10.14
N GLN A 45 -2.49 5.50 -9.48
CA GLN A 45 -1.15 5.82 -9.97
C GLN A 45 -0.83 5.11 -11.29
N MET A 46 -1.28 3.87 -11.46
CA MET A 46 -1.13 3.14 -12.71
C MET A 46 -1.98 3.74 -13.83
N ASP A 47 -3.21 4.15 -13.55
CA ASP A 47 -4.09 4.82 -14.52
C ASP A 47 -3.51 6.17 -14.96
N GLU A 48 -2.92 6.93 -14.03
CA GLU A 48 -2.20 8.17 -14.35
C GLU A 48 -0.99 7.88 -15.26
N ARG A 49 -0.20 6.85 -14.96
CA ARG A 49 0.92 6.42 -15.81
C ARG A 49 0.45 5.99 -17.20
N ILE A 50 -0.59 5.16 -17.28
CA ILE A 50 -1.17 4.71 -18.56
C ILE A 50 -1.67 5.91 -19.36
N ARG A 51 -2.33 6.87 -18.69
CA ARG A 51 -2.80 8.09 -19.34
C ARG A 51 -1.63 8.92 -19.87
N MET A 52 -0.55 9.09 -19.12
CA MET A 52 0.65 9.80 -19.59
C MET A 52 1.33 9.11 -20.77
N LEU A 53 1.37 7.76 -20.78
CA LEU A 53 1.94 6.99 -21.89
C LEU A 53 1.05 7.03 -23.15
N THR A 54 -0.27 7.15 -22.96
CA THR A 54 -1.25 7.16 -24.05
C THR A 54 -1.51 8.59 -24.57
N SER A 55 -1.33 9.61 -23.75
CA SER A 55 -1.58 11.00 -24.10
C SER A 55 -0.38 11.60 -24.83
N ASP A 56 -0.40 11.49 -26.15
CA ASP A 56 0.48 12.19 -27.09
C ASP A 56 1.96 11.80 -27.10
N ARG A 57 2.50 11.68 -28.32
CA ARG A 57 3.87 11.23 -28.61
C ARG A 57 4.92 12.10 -27.92
N ASP A 58 4.66 13.40 -27.79
CA ASP A 58 5.55 14.37 -27.12
C ASP A 58 5.64 14.14 -25.61
N THR A 59 4.55 13.73 -24.96
CA THR A 59 4.56 13.43 -23.51
C THR A 59 5.33 12.15 -23.23
N LEU A 60 5.20 11.15 -24.11
CA LEU A 60 5.92 9.89 -24.02
C LEU A 60 7.44 10.11 -24.17
N GLU A 61 7.85 10.94 -25.13
CA GLU A 61 9.27 11.28 -25.32
C GLU A 61 9.84 11.99 -24.09
N LYS A 62 9.12 12.99 -23.57
CA LYS A 62 9.53 13.73 -22.38
C LYS A 62 9.64 12.82 -21.15
N PHE A 63 8.69 11.91 -20.95
CA PHE A 63 8.74 10.92 -19.86
C PHE A 63 9.91 9.95 -20.00
N ALA A 64 10.17 9.43 -21.20
CA ALA A 64 11.30 8.52 -21.44
C ALA A 64 12.65 9.21 -21.17
N ARG A 65 12.77 10.49 -21.55
CA ARG A 65 13.97 11.30 -21.31
C ARG A 65 14.18 11.62 -19.82
N GLU A 66 13.11 11.98 -19.09
CA GLU A 66 13.20 12.39 -17.68
C GLU A 66 13.29 11.23 -16.68
N GLN A 67 12.56 10.12 -16.90
CA GLN A 67 12.51 9.00 -15.95
C GLN A 67 13.54 7.90 -16.21
N PHE A 68 13.98 7.77 -17.45
CA PHE A 68 14.85 6.66 -17.87
C PHE A 68 16.14 7.11 -18.55
N ASN A 69 16.40 8.43 -18.66
CA ASN A 69 17.55 9.00 -19.37
C ASN A 69 17.76 8.42 -20.77
N PHE A 70 16.68 8.06 -21.47
CA PHE A 70 16.79 7.58 -22.84
C PHE A 70 17.23 8.74 -23.75
N ALA A 71 18.38 8.56 -24.41
CA ALA A 71 18.80 9.37 -25.54
C ALA A 71 18.34 8.73 -26.85
N GLU A 72 18.03 9.56 -27.84
CA GLU A 72 17.73 9.09 -29.20
C GLU A 72 18.97 8.41 -29.81
N PRO A 73 18.85 7.42 -30.72
CA PRO A 73 20.01 6.78 -31.32
C PRO A 73 20.85 7.80 -32.10
N GLY A 74 21.93 8.29 -31.49
CA GLY A 74 22.78 9.36 -32.03
C GLY A 74 23.13 10.48 -31.03
N ASP A 75 22.48 10.53 -29.86
CA ASP A 75 22.78 11.51 -28.81
C ASP A 75 23.68 10.93 -27.71
N ASP A 76 24.83 11.55 -27.48
CA ASP A 76 25.79 11.17 -26.43
C ASP A 76 25.34 11.70 -25.05
N VAL A 77 25.04 10.79 -24.13
CA VAL A 77 24.71 11.12 -22.73
C VAL A 77 26.00 11.21 -21.91
N TYR A 78 26.39 12.42 -21.52
CA TYR A 78 27.51 12.64 -20.61
C TYR A 78 27.06 12.61 -19.15
N ILE A 79 27.43 11.55 -18.42
CA ILE A 79 27.33 11.49 -16.97
C ILE A 79 28.60 12.10 -16.39
N ILE A 80 28.50 13.30 -15.82
CA ILE A 80 29.59 13.93 -15.06
C ILE A 80 29.47 13.44 -13.62
N GLY A 81 30.37 12.56 -13.20
CA GLY A 81 30.51 12.13 -11.82
C GLY A 81 31.51 13.01 -11.08
N ASP A 82 31.15 13.42 -9.85
CA ASP A 82 32.09 13.87 -8.81
C ASP A 82 32.73 12.65 -8.11
#